data_AF-A0A6C0EUY4-F1
#
_entry.id   AF-A0A6C0EUY4-F1
#
_cell.length_a   1.000
_cell.length_b   1.000
_cell.length_c   1.000
_cell.angle_alpha   90.00
_cell.angle_beta   90.00
_cell.angle_gamma   90.00
#
_symmetry.space_group_name_H-M   'P 1'
#
loop_
_entity.id
_entity.type
_entity.pdbx_description
1 polymer ?
#
loop_
_entity_poly.entity_id
_entity_poly.type
_entity_poly.pdbx_seq_one_letter_code
_entity_poly.pdbx_strand_id
1 'polypeptide(L)'
;MEKLIPLFPKINKINYDILHSLSKNTCLFIPKGPKMFAWFTYYNNNCICVFYNPDNNKIFSNYVCFKEELSLGTILYGTLIDNNFVCETIHYYKNESVGINYMNKLNLIKDILKTSIKDSDYQGSISFKLPQMSNNRFILECSNLPYQVYGIVQIQEKPKMYVIHNLLCHFNIKKDYNLEDVYNLHCLNENNENTFYSTALVNDFKTSHFLKKLFYKYKKTYKDIEFSDNEEEENTNDIYVSCLYIQEFKKWKPYVSKQNIMDTIKTIHIKEKKNIAL
;
A
#
# COMPACT_ATOMS: atom_id res chain seq x y z
N MET A 1 3.66 8.37 -28.42
CA MET A 1 2.61 7.91 -27.49
C MET A 1 1.64 9.02 -27.06
N GLU A 2 2.05 10.27 -26.83
CA GLU A 2 1.13 11.35 -26.40
C GLU A 2 -0.09 11.56 -27.32
N LYS A 3 0.05 11.31 -28.62
CA LYS A 3 -1.06 11.30 -29.61
C LYS A 3 -2.17 10.29 -29.30
N LEU A 4 -1.95 9.34 -28.40
CA LEU A 4 -2.96 8.38 -27.93
C LEU A 4 -3.87 8.97 -26.85
N ILE A 5 -3.44 10.00 -26.11
CA ILE A 5 -4.23 10.59 -25.02
C ILE A 5 -5.59 11.11 -25.53
N PRO A 6 -5.68 11.86 -26.66
CA PRO A 6 -6.97 12.32 -27.18
C PRO A 6 -7.89 11.17 -27.64
N LEU A 7 -7.33 9.99 -27.91
CA LEU A 7 -8.08 8.80 -28.33
C LEU A 7 -8.55 7.96 -27.13
N PHE A 8 -8.04 8.23 -25.93
CA PHE A 8 -8.44 7.50 -24.73
C PHE A 8 -9.92 7.79 -24.43
N PRO A 9 -10.76 6.76 -24.22
CA PRO A 9 -12.18 6.98 -23.93
C PRO A 9 -12.39 7.82 -22.66
N LYS A 10 -13.43 8.65 -22.65
CA LYS A 10 -13.80 9.43 -21.47
C LYS A 10 -14.37 8.48 -20.40
N ILE A 11 -13.50 8.08 -19.47
CA ILE A 11 -13.81 7.15 -18.38
C ILE A 11 -13.63 7.85 -17.05
N ASN A 12 -14.65 7.75 -16.19
CA ASN A 12 -14.54 8.22 -14.82
C ASN A 12 -13.67 7.28 -14.00
N LYS A 13 -12.80 7.86 -13.16
CA LYS A 13 -12.06 7.11 -12.14
C LYS A 13 -13.03 6.41 -11.20
N ILE A 14 -12.56 5.36 -10.54
CA ILE A 14 -13.29 4.81 -9.40
C ILE A 14 -13.27 5.84 -8.27
N ASN A 15 -14.46 6.25 -7.85
CA ASN A 15 -14.66 6.95 -6.59
C ASN A 15 -15.33 5.97 -5.64
N TYR A 16 -14.62 5.63 -4.57
CA TYR A 16 -15.17 4.82 -3.48
C TYR A 16 -15.83 5.74 -2.46
N ASP A 17 -17.02 5.38 -2.01
CA ASP A 17 -17.64 6.03 -0.85
C ASP A 17 -16.80 5.71 0.40
N ILE A 18 -16.49 6.74 1.19
CA ILE A 18 -15.66 6.58 2.40
C ILE A 18 -16.50 5.92 3.50
N LEU A 19 -15.94 4.88 4.10
CA LEU A 19 -16.52 4.11 5.18
C LEU A 19 -15.94 4.56 6.53
N HIS A 20 -16.72 4.46 7.60
CA HIS A 20 -16.28 4.75 8.97
C HIS A 20 -16.12 3.51 9.85
N SER A 21 -16.70 2.36 9.46
CA SER A 21 -16.51 1.07 10.12
C SER A 21 -16.59 -0.09 9.13
N LEU A 22 -15.72 -1.08 9.27
CA LEU A 22 -15.73 -2.30 8.44
C LEU A 22 -16.85 -3.24 8.92
N SER A 23 -17.47 -3.96 7.99
CA SER A 23 -18.35 -5.09 8.32
C SER A 23 -17.60 -6.42 8.13
N LYS A 24 -18.15 -7.53 8.60
CA LYS A 24 -17.58 -8.89 8.48
C LYS A 24 -17.62 -9.48 7.05
N ASN A 25 -17.57 -8.63 6.03
CA ASN A 25 -17.59 -9.03 4.63
C ASN A 25 -16.18 -9.14 4.07
N THR A 26 -16.05 -9.85 2.96
CA THR A 26 -14.78 -9.92 2.22
C THR A 26 -14.33 -8.52 1.79
N CYS A 27 -13.08 -8.20 2.10
CA CYS A 27 -12.44 -6.94 1.80
C CYS A 27 -11.24 -7.13 0.88
N LEU A 28 -10.92 -6.09 0.11
CA LEU A 28 -9.76 -5.99 -0.76
C LEU A 28 -8.78 -4.98 -0.21
N PHE A 29 -7.51 -5.32 -0.20
CA PHE A 29 -6.44 -4.40 0.18
C PHE A 29 -5.95 -3.65 -1.05
N ILE A 30 -6.26 -2.36 -1.10
CA ILE A 30 -5.86 -1.49 -2.19
C ILE A 30 -4.48 -0.92 -1.88
N PRO A 31 -3.47 -1.20 -2.72
CA PRO A 31 -2.13 -0.73 -2.45
C PRO A 31 -2.02 0.80 -2.57
N LYS A 32 -1.02 1.37 -1.90
CA LYS A 32 -0.65 2.79 -2.03
C LYS A 32 0.36 2.96 -3.16
N GLY A 33 -0.04 3.70 -4.20
CA GLY A 33 0.80 3.99 -5.36
C GLY A 33 0.07 4.84 -6.40
N PRO A 34 0.73 5.18 -7.51
CA PRO A 34 0.10 5.86 -8.64
C PRO A 34 -1.08 5.05 -9.19
N LYS A 35 -2.24 5.70 -9.26
CA LYS A 35 -3.44 5.18 -9.92
C LYS A 35 -3.35 5.41 -11.42
N MET A 36 -3.56 4.37 -12.20
CA MET A 36 -3.39 4.43 -13.65
C MET A 36 -4.41 3.55 -14.37
N PHE A 37 -4.73 3.93 -15.61
CA PHE A 37 -5.36 3.05 -16.56
C PHE A 37 -4.29 2.24 -17.29
N ALA A 38 -4.49 0.92 -17.40
CA ALA A 38 -3.74 0.07 -18.32
C ALA A 38 -4.60 -0.18 -19.55
N TRP A 39 -4.19 0.38 -20.68
CA TRP A 39 -4.91 0.35 -21.94
C TRP A 39 -4.18 -0.52 -22.95
N PHE A 40 -4.81 -1.63 -23.31
CA PHE A 40 -4.36 -2.52 -24.36
C PHE A 40 -4.93 -2.02 -25.68
N THR A 41 -4.04 -1.64 -26.60
CA THR A 41 -4.41 -1.00 -27.86
C THR A 41 -3.39 -1.30 -28.96
N TYR A 42 -3.62 -0.73 -30.14
CA TYR A 42 -2.67 -0.75 -31.24
C TYR A 42 -1.96 0.60 -31.36
N TYR A 43 -0.66 0.56 -31.59
CA TYR A 43 0.13 1.73 -31.95
C TYR A 43 1.10 1.37 -33.06
N ASN A 44 1.01 2.08 -34.19
CA ASN A 44 1.77 1.77 -35.41
C ASN A 44 1.67 0.28 -35.80
N ASN A 45 0.44 -0.27 -35.81
CA ASN A 45 0.13 -1.67 -36.11
C ASN A 45 0.72 -2.72 -35.14
N ASN A 46 1.29 -2.30 -34.01
CA ASN A 46 1.78 -3.23 -32.99
C ASN A 46 0.84 -3.24 -31.79
N CYS A 47 0.62 -4.44 -31.22
CA CYS A 47 -0.09 -4.60 -29.95
C CYS A 47 0.77 -4.02 -28.83
N ILE A 48 0.22 -3.06 -28.08
CA ILE A 48 0.90 -2.46 -26.94
C ILE A 48 -0.04 -2.34 -25.73
N CYS A 49 0.55 -2.39 -24.54
CA CYS A 49 -0.10 -1.97 -23.30
C CYS A 49 0.46 -0.61 -22.88
N VAL A 50 -0.42 0.35 -22.63
CA VAL A 50 -0.08 1.72 -22.27
C VAL A 50 -0.65 2.05 -20.91
N PHE A 51 0.19 2.63 -20.04
CA PHE A 51 -0.21 3.12 -18.74
C PHE A 51 -0.46 4.61 -18.82
N TYR A 52 -1.70 5.02 -18.56
CA TYR A 52 -2.14 6.41 -18.60
C TYR A 52 -2.55 6.88 -17.20
N ASN A 53 -1.91 7.95 -16.73
CA ASN A 53 -2.29 8.65 -15.51
C ASN A 53 -3.05 9.94 -15.88
N PRO A 54 -4.37 10.00 -15.63
CA PRO A 54 -5.18 11.16 -15.95
C PRO A 54 -4.95 12.38 -15.03
N ASP A 55 -4.35 12.21 -13.84
CA ASP A 55 -4.10 13.34 -12.91
C ASP A 55 -3.04 14.30 -13.44
N ASN A 56 -2.04 13.77 -14.13
CA ASN A 56 -0.90 14.54 -14.64
C ASN A 56 -0.70 14.35 -16.14
N ASN A 57 -1.68 13.74 -16.83
CA ASN A 57 -1.63 13.40 -18.25
C ASN A 57 -0.37 12.64 -18.68
N LYS A 58 0.27 11.89 -17.78
CA LYS A 58 1.44 11.09 -18.13
C LYS A 58 1.02 9.78 -18.79
N ILE A 59 1.71 9.44 -19.87
CA ILE A 59 1.48 8.20 -20.61
C ILE A 59 2.83 7.53 -20.87
N PHE A 60 2.92 6.24 -20.61
CA PHE A 60 4.11 5.44 -20.91
C PHE A 60 3.73 4.01 -21.26
N SER A 61 4.67 3.25 -21.80
CA SER A 61 4.51 1.83 -22.07
C SER A 61 5.72 1.08 -21.55
N ASN A 62 5.46 -0.04 -20.88
CA ASN A 62 6.45 -1.04 -20.50
C ASN A 62 6.04 -2.36 -21.12
N TYR A 63 6.99 -3.29 -21.24
CA TYR A 63 6.70 -4.62 -21.73
C TYR A 63 5.70 -5.35 -20.82
N VAL A 64 4.68 -5.93 -21.43
CA VAL A 64 3.68 -6.80 -20.80
C VAL A 64 3.51 -7.99 -21.73
N CYS A 65 3.53 -9.21 -21.19
CA CYS A 65 3.26 -10.41 -21.98
C CYS A 65 1.75 -10.65 -22.00
N PHE A 66 1.11 -10.45 -23.15
CA PHE A 66 -0.34 -10.61 -23.28
C PHE A 66 -0.76 -11.09 -24.68
N LYS A 67 -1.98 -11.62 -24.80
CA LYS A 67 -2.61 -12.00 -26.07
C LYS A 67 -3.09 -10.78 -26.83
N GLU A 68 -2.78 -10.72 -28.12
CA GLU A 68 -3.14 -9.61 -29.02
C GLU A 68 -4.61 -9.21 -28.99
N GLU A 69 -5.52 -10.14 -28.72
CA GLU A 69 -6.96 -9.88 -28.61
C GLU A 69 -7.30 -8.81 -27.56
N LEU A 70 -6.47 -8.62 -26.53
CA LEU A 70 -6.70 -7.55 -25.55
C LEU A 70 -6.52 -6.16 -26.18
N SER A 71 -5.69 -6.04 -27.22
CA SER A 71 -5.45 -4.78 -27.96
C SER A 71 -6.66 -4.28 -28.73
N LEU A 72 -7.74 -5.07 -28.80
CA LEU A 72 -9.06 -4.62 -29.26
C LEU A 72 -9.72 -3.62 -28.30
N GLY A 73 -8.97 -2.86 -27.47
CA GLY A 73 -9.52 -1.84 -26.59
C GLY A 73 -9.92 -2.35 -25.21
N THR A 74 -9.10 -3.21 -24.59
CA THR A 74 -9.26 -3.57 -23.17
C THR A 74 -8.67 -2.47 -22.27
N ILE A 75 -9.43 -2.03 -21.26
CA ILE A 75 -9.03 -0.95 -20.34
C ILE A 75 -9.25 -1.40 -18.89
N LEU A 76 -8.15 -1.60 -18.18
CA LEU A 76 -8.10 -1.89 -16.75
C LEU A 76 -7.76 -0.60 -15.98
N TYR A 77 -8.19 -0.53 -14.72
CA TYR A 77 -7.78 0.53 -13.80
C TYR A 77 -7.26 -0.09 -12.51
N GLY A 78 -6.22 0.51 -11.94
CA GLY A 78 -5.53 -0.06 -10.80
C GLY A 78 -4.39 0.80 -10.27
N THR A 79 -3.60 0.20 -9.40
CA THR A 79 -2.43 0.82 -8.77
C THR A 79 -1.16 0.17 -9.29
N LEU A 80 -0.22 0.97 -9.78
CA LEU A 80 1.12 0.50 -10.09
C LEU A 80 2.02 0.65 -8.85
N ILE A 81 2.60 -0.45 -8.37
CA ILE A 81 3.63 -0.46 -7.33
C ILE A 81 4.82 -1.24 -7.86
N ASP A 82 5.97 -0.57 -7.93
CA ASP A 82 7.17 -1.08 -8.58
C ASP A 82 6.82 -1.56 -10.00
N ASN A 83 7.02 -2.84 -10.30
CA ASN A 83 6.67 -3.48 -11.57
C ASN A 83 5.38 -4.31 -11.49
N ASN A 84 4.53 -4.10 -10.48
CA ASN A 84 3.27 -4.81 -10.30
C ASN A 84 2.09 -3.85 -10.46
N PHE A 85 1.27 -4.07 -11.48
CA PHE A 85 -0.01 -3.40 -11.65
C PHE A 85 -1.12 -4.21 -10.98
N VAL A 86 -1.61 -3.73 -9.85
CA VAL A 86 -2.71 -4.35 -9.10
C VAL A 86 -4.04 -3.84 -9.64
N CYS A 87 -4.78 -4.72 -10.30
CA CYS A 87 -6.03 -4.41 -10.99
C CYS A 87 -7.19 -4.22 -10.01
N GLU A 88 -7.78 -3.04 -9.98
CA GLU A 88 -8.92 -2.72 -9.10
C GLU A 88 -10.28 -2.91 -9.79
N THR A 89 -10.33 -2.66 -11.10
CA THR A 89 -11.52 -2.82 -11.92
C THR A 89 -11.20 -2.89 -13.41
N ILE A 90 -12.21 -3.21 -14.20
CA ILE A 90 -12.20 -3.18 -15.66
C ILE A 90 -13.33 -2.27 -16.16
N HIS A 91 -13.03 -1.45 -17.17
CA HIS A 91 -13.99 -0.55 -17.80
C HIS A 91 -14.42 -1.05 -19.17
N TYR A 92 -13.46 -1.52 -19.97
CA TYR A 92 -13.70 -2.08 -21.28
C TYR A 92 -12.97 -3.42 -21.42
N TYR A 93 -13.62 -4.37 -22.06
CA TYR A 93 -13.01 -5.63 -22.49
C TYR A 93 -13.26 -5.79 -23.97
N LYS A 94 -12.19 -5.79 -24.78
CA LYS A 94 -12.27 -5.91 -26.24
C LYS A 94 -13.29 -4.94 -26.89
N ASN A 95 -13.21 -3.66 -26.52
CA ASN A 95 -14.07 -2.56 -26.99
C ASN A 95 -15.51 -2.59 -26.47
N GLU A 96 -15.89 -3.57 -25.66
CA GLU A 96 -17.20 -3.62 -25.02
C GLU A 96 -17.13 -3.06 -23.59
N SER A 97 -18.05 -2.16 -23.26
CA SER A 97 -18.16 -1.61 -21.92
C SER A 97 -18.57 -2.70 -20.92
N VAL A 98 -17.87 -2.81 -19.80
CA VAL A 98 -18.17 -3.80 -18.75
C VAL A 98 -19.15 -3.21 -17.74
N GLY A 99 -20.26 -3.92 -17.51
CA GLY A 99 -21.34 -3.51 -16.59
C GLY A 99 -20.89 -3.29 -15.14
N ILE A 100 -21.76 -2.67 -14.32
CA ILE A 100 -21.38 -2.07 -13.03
C ILE A 100 -21.06 -3.10 -11.93
N ASN A 101 -21.53 -4.35 -12.05
CA ASN A 101 -21.36 -5.37 -11.02
C ASN A 101 -19.88 -5.66 -10.71
N TYR A 102 -19.46 -5.32 -9.50
CA TYR A 102 -18.05 -5.37 -9.10
C TYR A 102 -17.48 -6.80 -9.05
N MET A 103 -18.27 -7.79 -8.64
CA MET A 103 -17.83 -9.18 -8.60
C MET A 103 -17.62 -9.77 -9.99
N ASN A 104 -18.51 -9.44 -10.94
CA ASN A 104 -18.34 -9.86 -12.33
C ASN A 104 -17.08 -9.24 -12.95
N LYS A 105 -16.77 -7.98 -12.61
CA LYS A 105 -15.52 -7.33 -13.02
C LYS A 105 -14.29 -8.05 -12.47
N LEU A 106 -14.27 -8.39 -11.18
CA LEU A 106 -13.15 -9.11 -10.57
C LEU A 106 -12.97 -10.51 -11.18
N ASN A 107 -14.06 -11.24 -11.43
CA ASN A 107 -14.02 -12.54 -12.10
C ASN A 107 -13.48 -12.41 -13.53
N LEU A 108 -13.91 -11.41 -14.28
CA LEU A 108 -13.40 -11.15 -15.62
C LEU A 108 -11.90 -10.82 -15.61
N ILE A 109 -11.45 -9.99 -14.66
CA ILE A 109 -10.01 -9.70 -14.49
C ILE A 109 -9.26 -10.99 -14.17
N LYS A 110 -9.75 -11.81 -13.24
CA LYS A 110 -9.15 -13.10 -12.90
C LYS A 110 -8.99 -13.99 -14.14
N ASP A 111 -9.99 -14.06 -14.99
CA ASP A 111 -9.95 -14.86 -16.22
C ASP A 111 -8.94 -14.30 -17.22
N ILE A 112 -8.88 -12.97 -17.40
CA ILE A 112 -7.88 -12.30 -18.23
C ILE A 112 -6.46 -12.59 -17.73
N LEU A 113 -6.22 -12.47 -16.42
CA LEU A 113 -4.90 -12.73 -15.82
C LEU A 113 -4.49 -14.19 -15.88
N LYS A 114 -5.47 -15.12 -15.94
CA LYS A 114 -5.19 -16.55 -16.08
C LYS A 114 -4.92 -16.96 -17.52
N THR A 115 -5.59 -16.34 -18.48
CA THR A 115 -5.67 -16.85 -19.87
C THR A 115 -5.01 -15.95 -20.91
N SER A 116 -4.88 -14.66 -20.64
CA SER A 116 -4.54 -13.64 -21.64
C SER A 116 -3.36 -12.77 -21.26
N ILE A 117 -2.98 -12.70 -19.99
CA ILE A 117 -1.78 -12.00 -19.51
C ILE A 117 -0.89 -13.01 -18.77
N LYS A 118 0.43 -12.92 -18.96
CA LYS A 118 1.41 -13.74 -18.25
C LYS A 118 2.49 -12.86 -17.64
N ASP A 119 3.06 -13.32 -16.53
CA ASP A 119 4.29 -12.73 -16.02
C ASP A 119 5.44 -13.03 -16.98
N SER A 120 6.35 -12.07 -17.12
CA SER A 120 7.55 -12.21 -17.93
C SER A 120 8.79 -12.11 -17.06
N ASP A 121 9.81 -12.91 -17.39
CA ASP A 121 11.12 -12.82 -16.75
C ASP A 121 11.94 -11.61 -17.24
N TYR A 122 11.44 -10.87 -18.23
CA TYR A 122 12.11 -9.68 -18.76
C TYR A 122 12.19 -8.58 -17.70
N GLN A 123 13.40 -8.06 -17.47
CA GLN A 123 13.66 -7.03 -16.48
C GLN A 123 12.90 -5.73 -16.82
N GLY A 124 12.11 -5.23 -15.86
CA GLY A 124 11.30 -4.03 -16.05
C GLY A 124 9.96 -4.26 -16.75
N SER A 125 9.62 -5.52 -17.06
CA SER A 125 8.26 -5.89 -17.46
C SER A 125 7.27 -5.62 -16.33
N ILE A 126 6.02 -5.29 -16.69
CA ILE A 126 4.96 -5.08 -15.70
C ILE A 126 4.11 -6.34 -15.59
N SER A 127 4.05 -6.87 -14.37
CA SER A 127 3.18 -7.97 -13.96
C SER A 127 1.81 -7.45 -13.55
N PHE A 128 0.74 -8.15 -13.94
CA PHE A 128 -0.62 -7.80 -13.55
C PHE A 128 -1.10 -8.74 -12.44
N LYS A 129 -1.65 -8.18 -11.36
CA LYS A 129 -2.06 -8.92 -10.17
C LYS A 129 -3.47 -8.55 -9.73
N LEU A 130 -4.15 -9.47 -9.06
CA LEU A 130 -5.37 -9.15 -8.30
C LEU A 130 -5.00 -8.53 -6.94
N PRO A 131 -5.87 -7.67 -6.37
CA PRO A 131 -5.68 -7.19 -5.01
C PRO A 131 -5.79 -8.36 -4.02
N GLN A 132 -5.02 -8.29 -2.93
CA GLN A 132 -5.14 -9.28 -1.87
C GLN A 132 -6.53 -9.15 -1.22
N MET A 133 -7.17 -10.29 -0.98
CA MET A 133 -8.48 -10.38 -0.33
C MET A 133 -8.35 -10.96 1.07
N SER A 134 -9.25 -10.53 1.95
CA SER A 134 -9.33 -11.00 3.32
C SER A 134 -10.77 -11.07 3.78
N ASN A 135 -11.06 -12.01 4.70
CA ASN A 135 -12.40 -12.19 5.28
C ASN A 135 -12.46 -11.81 6.77
N ASN A 136 -11.31 -11.68 7.43
CA ASN A 136 -11.24 -11.35 8.85
C ASN A 136 -9.89 -10.70 9.17
N ARG A 137 -9.72 -10.21 10.41
CA ARG A 137 -8.44 -9.68 10.91
C ARG A 137 -7.80 -8.67 9.96
N PHE A 138 -8.63 -7.80 9.37
CA PHE A 138 -8.25 -6.96 8.24
C PHE A 138 -7.02 -6.09 8.54
N ILE A 139 -6.95 -5.54 9.76
CA ILE A 139 -5.84 -4.66 10.16
C ILE A 139 -4.54 -5.45 10.35
N LEU A 140 -4.60 -6.63 10.97
CA LEU A 140 -3.45 -7.52 11.13
C LEU A 140 -2.91 -7.96 9.75
N GLU A 141 -3.78 -8.45 8.88
CA GLU A 141 -3.38 -8.91 7.55
C GLU A 141 -2.83 -7.76 6.71
N CYS A 142 -3.51 -6.61 6.68
CA CYS A 142 -3.05 -5.38 6.04
C CYS A 142 -1.65 -4.97 6.52
N SER A 143 -1.37 -5.09 7.83
CA SER A 143 -0.08 -4.74 8.40
C SER A 143 1.08 -5.62 7.88
N ASN A 144 0.77 -6.88 7.54
CA ASN A 144 1.75 -7.91 7.16
C ASN A 144 2.07 -7.91 5.66
N LEU A 145 1.31 -7.20 4.82
CA LEU A 145 1.51 -7.21 3.36
C LEU A 145 2.87 -6.63 2.96
N PRO A 146 3.50 -7.09 1.87
CA PRO A 146 4.80 -6.59 1.43
C PRO A 146 4.76 -5.14 0.94
N TYR A 147 3.57 -4.56 0.75
CA TYR A 147 3.35 -3.18 0.33
C TYR A 147 2.55 -2.39 1.37
N GLN A 148 2.59 -1.06 1.26
CA GLN A 148 1.72 -0.18 2.03
C GLN A 148 0.31 -0.18 1.42
N VAL A 149 -0.71 -0.31 2.25
CA VAL A 149 -2.11 -0.29 1.87
C VAL A 149 -2.63 1.14 1.99
N TYR A 150 -3.25 1.64 0.92
CA TYR A 150 -3.93 2.92 0.91
C TYR A 150 -5.29 2.83 1.60
N GLY A 151 -6.07 1.81 1.25
CA GLY A 151 -7.40 1.60 1.78
C GLY A 151 -7.85 0.15 1.70
N ILE A 152 -8.82 -0.19 2.54
CA ILE A 152 -9.51 -1.48 2.58
C ILE A 152 -10.86 -1.28 1.91
N VAL A 153 -11.09 -1.95 0.78
CA VAL A 153 -12.36 -1.86 0.05
C VAL A 153 -13.26 -3.01 0.46
N GLN A 154 -14.43 -2.70 0.99
CA GLN A 154 -15.46 -3.68 1.28
C GLN A 154 -16.23 -4.01 0.00
N ILE A 155 -16.30 -5.30 -0.34
CA ILE A 155 -17.04 -5.78 -1.51
C ILE A 155 -18.54 -5.75 -1.19
N GLN A 156 -19.27 -5.00 -2.00
CA GLN A 156 -20.74 -4.90 -2.02
C GLN A 156 -21.16 -4.31 -3.37
N GLU A 157 -22.47 -4.13 -3.63
CA GLU A 157 -22.96 -3.58 -4.92
C GLU A 157 -22.29 -2.26 -5.31
N LYS A 158 -22.10 -1.36 -4.33
CA LYS A 158 -21.31 -0.13 -4.46
C LYS A 158 -20.10 -0.21 -3.52
N PRO A 159 -18.89 -0.49 -4.01
CA PRO A 159 -17.74 -0.72 -3.15
C PRO A 159 -17.44 0.52 -2.30
N LYS A 160 -17.24 0.31 -1.00
CA LYS A 160 -16.89 1.36 -0.02
C LYS A 160 -15.45 1.17 0.44
N MET A 161 -14.74 2.27 0.65
CA MET A 161 -13.34 2.24 1.06
C MET A 161 -13.16 2.78 2.47
N TYR A 162 -12.40 2.04 3.25
CA TYR A 162 -11.89 2.46 4.53
C TYR A 162 -10.42 2.88 4.39
N VAL A 163 -10.11 4.16 4.61
CA VAL A 163 -8.75 4.71 4.38
C VAL A 163 -7.84 4.40 5.56
N ILE A 164 -6.72 3.69 5.32
CA ILE A 164 -5.80 3.22 6.37
C ILE A 164 -5.17 4.38 7.15
N HIS A 165 -4.88 5.48 6.47
CA HIS A 165 -4.27 6.67 7.10
C HIS A 165 -5.05 7.14 8.34
N ASN A 166 -6.38 6.99 8.34
CA ASN A 166 -7.25 7.45 9.43
C ASN A 166 -7.11 6.61 10.72
N LEU A 167 -6.44 5.45 10.64
CA LEU A 167 -6.16 4.56 11.79
C LEU A 167 -4.80 4.75 12.42
N LEU A 168 -3.89 5.42 11.71
CA LEU A 168 -2.51 5.52 12.13
C LEU A 168 -2.39 6.43 13.34
N CYS A 169 -1.69 5.99 14.38
CA CYS A 169 -1.20 6.86 15.45
C CYS A 169 0.29 7.09 15.32
N HIS A 170 0.74 8.26 15.75
CA HIS A 170 2.13 8.68 15.64
C HIS A 170 2.82 8.64 17.00
N PHE A 171 3.97 7.97 17.06
CA PHE A 171 4.74 7.75 18.28
C PHE A 171 6.20 8.14 18.06
N ASN A 172 6.85 8.64 19.10
CA ASN A 172 8.32 8.57 19.19
C ASN A 172 8.69 7.14 19.59
N ILE A 173 9.62 6.52 18.86
CA ILE A 173 10.05 5.15 19.12
C ILE A 173 11.49 5.14 19.61
N LYS A 174 11.74 4.42 20.70
CA LYS A 174 13.07 4.19 21.26
C LYS A 174 13.37 2.71 21.26
N LYS A 175 14.60 2.35 20.89
CA LYS A 175 15.07 0.97 20.93
C LYS A 175 15.57 0.61 22.33
N ASP A 176 15.19 -0.56 22.82
CA ASP A 176 15.91 -1.17 23.94
C ASP A 176 17.18 -1.82 23.39
N TYR A 177 18.34 -1.45 23.92
CA TYR A 177 19.62 -1.99 23.45
C TYR A 177 20.01 -3.31 24.12
N ASN A 178 19.37 -3.65 25.25
CA ASN A 178 19.63 -4.90 25.97
C ASN A 178 18.84 -6.07 25.38
N LEU A 179 17.73 -5.79 24.70
CA LEU A 179 16.83 -6.80 24.17
C LEU A 179 16.70 -6.68 22.65
N GLU A 180 16.71 -7.82 21.96
CA GLU A 180 16.47 -7.84 20.51
C GLU A 180 15.00 -7.60 20.18
N ASP A 181 14.76 -6.79 19.14
CA ASP A 181 13.44 -6.48 18.60
C ASP A 181 12.42 -5.91 19.62
N VAL A 182 12.91 -5.35 20.73
CA VAL A 182 12.09 -4.63 21.72
C VAL A 182 12.21 -3.12 21.51
N TYR A 183 11.06 -2.47 21.35
CA TYR A 183 10.97 -1.04 21.10
C TYR A 183 9.87 -0.42 21.95
N ASN A 184 10.19 0.71 22.55
CA ASN A 184 9.32 1.50 23.41
C ASN A 184 8.67 2.61 22.61
N LEU A 185 7.34 2.68 22.67
CA LEU A 185 6.55 3.74 22.08
C LEU A 185 6.29 4.81 23.13
N HIS A 186 6.56 6.05 22.76
CA HIS A 186 6.30 7.22 23.57
C HIS A 186 5.32 8.16 22.86
N CYS A 187 4.57 8.91 23.67
CA CYS A 187 3.54 9.84 23.22
C CYS A 187 3.49 11.09 24.11
N LEU A 188 2.74 12.10 23.67
CA LEU A 188 2.57 13.35 24.44
C LEU A 188 1.56 13.13 25.56
N ASN A 189 1.97 13.42 26.81
CA ASN A 189 1.04 13.51 27.93
C ASN A 189 0.20 14.80 27.87
N GLU A 190 -0.64 15.04 28.88
CA GLU A 190 -1.47 16.25 28.95
C GLU A 190 -0.65 17.55 29.05
N ASN A 191 0.59 17.46 29.52
CA ASN A 191 1.55 18.57 29.63
C ASN A 191 2.45 18.71 28.38
N ASN A 192 2.19 17.97 27.30
CA ASN A 192 3.04 17.86 26.10
C ASN A 192 4.46 17.33 26.35
N GLU A 193 4.64 16.55 27.41
CA GLU A 193 5.90 15.87 27.70
C GLU A 193 5.91 14.48 27.07
N ASN A 194 7.11 14.05 26.66
CA ASN A 194 7.32 12.77 26.02
C ASN A 194 7.32 11.63 27.06
N THR A 195 6.23 10.88 27.13
CA THR A 195 6.01 9.83 28.15
C THR A 195 5.93 8.45 27.52
N PHE A 196 6.49 7.46 28.22
CA PHE A 196 6.38 6.06 27.81
C PHE A 196 4.91 5.63 27.80
N TYR A 197 4.49 4.99 26.72
CA TYR A 197 3.13 4.53 26.53
C TYR A 197 3.04 2.99 26.59
N SER A 198 3.73 2.30 25.69
CA SER A 198 3.74 0.84 25.64
C SER A 198 4.89 0.30 24.78
N THR A 199 5.10 -1.02 24.82
CA THR A 199 6.01 -1.71 23.91
C THR A 199 5.36 -1.93 22.55
N ALA A 200 6.10 -1.66 21.46
CA ALA A 200 5.65 -1.93 20.10
C ALA A 200 5.43 -3.43 19.84
N LEU A 201 4.49 -3.76 18.97
CA LEU A 201 4.30 -5.12 18.46
C LEU A 201 5.25 -5.38 17.28
N VAL A 202 6.25 -6.22 17.50
CA VAL A 202 7.15 -6.74 16.45
C VAL A 202 6.94 -8.24 16.37
N ASN A 203 5.97 -8.65 15.54
CA ASN A 203 5.55 -10.06 15.44
C ASN A 203 5.81 -10.68 14.06
N ASP A 204 6.50 -9.97 13.18
CA ASP A 204 6.91 -10.49 11.88
C ASP A 204 8.27 -9.93 11.44
N PHE A 205 8.82 -10.58 10.43
CA PHE A 205 10.09 -10.21 9.83
C PHE A 205 10.06 -8.82 9.17
N LYS A 206 8.93 -8.41 8.59
CA LYS A 206 8.79 -7.13 7.89
C LYS A 206 8.95 -5.96 8.87
N THR A 207 8.25 -5.98 9.99
CA THR A 207 8.33 -4.97 11.05
C THR A 207 9.70 -4.98 11.71
N SER A 208 10.25 -6.16 12.01
CA SER A 208 11.61 -6.29 12.55
C SER A 208 12.64 -5.65 11.61
N HIS A 209 12.61 -6.00 10.31
CA HIS A 209 13.50 -5.44 9.32
C HIS A 209 13.30 -3.93 9.11
N PHE A 210 12.05 -3.46 9.09
CA PHE A 210 11.72 -2.04 9.01
C PHE A 210 12.34 -1.23 10.16
N LEU A 211 12.16 -1.69 11.41
CA LEU A 211 12.71 -1.02 12.58
C LEU A 211 14.23 -1.12 12.63
N LYS A 212 14.80 -2.28 12.29
CA LYS A 212 16.25 -2.44 12.15
C LYS A 212 16.83 -1.43 11.16
N LYS A 213 16.20 -1.24 10.00
CA LYS A 213 16.64 -0.25 9.00
C LYS A 213 16.55 1.20 9.53
N LEU A 214 15.61 1.50 10.41
CA LEU A 214 15.48 2.84 11.01
C LEU A 214 16.60 3.12 12.02
N PHE A 215 16.88 2.19 12.93
CA PHE A 215 17.84 2.39 14.01
C PHE A 215 19.29 2.07 13.60
N TYR A 216 19.51 1.12 12.70
CA TYR A 216 20.84 0.69 12.25
C TYR A 216 21.22 1.29 10.89
N LYS A 217 20.74 2.50 10.60
CA LYS A 217 20.87 3.16 9.28
C LYS A 217 22.33 3.32 8.81
N TYR A 218 23.30 3.16 9.73
CA TYR A 218 24.73 3.08 9.46
C TYR A 218 25.37 2.01 10.35
N LYS A 219 25.48 0.77 9.86
CA LYS A 219 26.47 -0.14 10.42
C LYS A 219 27.82 0.30 9.83
N LYS A 220 28.63 1.04 10.59
CA LYS A 220 30.03 1.32 10.23
C LYS A 220 30.67 0.01 9.76
N THR A 221 31.25 0.01 8.56
CA THR A 221 32.03 -1.12 8.05
C THR A 221 33.27 -1.27 8.93
N TYR A 222 33.91 -2.45 9.00
CA TYR A 222 35.14 -2.62 9.80
C TYR A 222 36.21 -1.55 9.49
N LYS A 223 36.27 -1.08 8.24
CA LYS A 223 37.13 0.03 7.82
C LYS A 223 36.78 1.36 8.48
N ASP A 224 35.50 1.66 8.71
CA ASP A 224 35.05 2.91 9.33
C ASP A 224 35.32 2.93 10.85
N ILE A 225 35.61 1.75 11.44
CA ILE A 225 35.94 1.58 12.86
C ILE A 225 37.46 1.72 13.08
N GLU A 226 38.28 1.21 12.17
CA GLU A 226 39.75 1.26 12.29
C GLU A 226 40.37 2.66 12.04
N PHE A 227 39.67 3.57 11.37
CA PHE A 227 40.14 4.93 11.08
C PHE A 227 39.45 6.04 11.90
N SER A 228 38.67 5.67 12.93
CA SER A 228 37.87 6.60 13.72
C SER A 228 38.49 6.76 15.11
N ASP A 229 39.40 7.72 15.27
CA ASP A 229 39.93 8.16 16.57
C ASP A 229 38.97 9.11 17.33
N ASN A 230 37.73 9.24 16.85
CA ASN A 230 36.73 10.11 17.45
C ASN A 230 35.72 9.26 18.24
N GLU A 231 35.58 9.55 19.53
CA GLU A 231 34.42 9.22 20.34
C GLU A 231 33.19 9.89 19.72
N GLU A 232 32.63 9.31 18.67
CA GLU A 232 31.49 9.89 17.95
C GLU A 232 30.21 9.69 18.76
N GLU A 233 29.73 10.82 19.30
CA GLU A 233 28.41 10.98 19.92
C GLU A 233 27.32 10.27 19.10
N GLU A 234 26.65 9.31 19.74
CA GLU A 234 25.46 8.66 19.18
C GLU A 234 24.44 9.74 18.83
N ASN A 235 24.16 9.94 17.54
CA ASN A 235 23.11 10.82 17.06
C ASN A 235 21.75 10.34 17.64
N THR A 236 21.35 10.89 18.79
CA THR A 236 20.04 10.72 19.42
C THR A 236 18.98 11.52 18.65
N ASN A 237 18.87 11.30 17.35
CA ASN A 237 17.76 11.86 16.59
C ASN A 237 16.50 11.11 17.00
N ASP A 238 15.51 11.85 17.51
CA ASP A 238 14.19 11.29 17.80
C ASP A 238 13.60 10.66 16.53
N ILE A 239 13.28 9.36 16.60
CA ILE A 239 12.71 8.60 15.49
C ILE A 239 11.20 8.54 15.70
N TYR A 240 10.43 8.94 14.70
CA TYR A 240 8.97 8.90 14.74
C TYR A 240 8.40 7.86 13.77
N VAL A 241 7.42 7.11 14.24
CA VAL A 241 6.75 6.06 13.48
C VAL A 241 5.24 6.20 13.59
N SER A 242 4.56 5.84 12.50
CA SER A 242 3.12 5.63 12.50
C SER A 242 2.84 4.16 12.72
N CYS A 243 1.97 3.87 13.69
CA CYS A 243 1.59 2.53 14.08
C CYS A 243 0.12 2.26 13.79
N LEU A 244 -0.21 0.99 13.55
CA LEU A 244 -1.57 0.46 13.50
C LEU A 244 -1.87 -0.30 14.79
N TYR A 245 -3.06 -0.10 15.36
CA TYR A 245 -3.48 -0.88 16.53
C TYR A 245 -3.97 -2.25 16.08
N ILE A 246 -3.33 -3.31 16.60
CA ILE A 246 -3.72 -4.69 16.31
C ILE A 246 -4.52 -5.22 17.49
N GLN A 247 -5.84 -5.33 17.30
CA GLN A 247 -6.79 -5.68 18.36
C GLN A 247 -6.50 -7.06 18.97
N GLU A 248 -6.09 -8.03 18.15
CA GLU A 248 -5.81 -9.40 18.57
C GLU A 248 -4.70 -9.46 19.64
N PHE A 249 -3.73 -8.55 19.56
CA PHE A 249 -2.62 -8.45 20.51
C PHE A 249 -2.80 -7.29 21.51
N LYS A 250 -3.80 -6.42 21.30
CA LYS A 250 -4.00 -5.16 22.04
C LYS A 250 -2.74 -4.29 22.07
N LYS A 251 -1.99 -4.26 20.97
CA LYS A 251 -0.71 -3.54 20.85
C LYS A 251 -0.62 -2.76 19.55
N TRP A 252 0.17 -1.70 19.59
CA TRP A 252 0.49 -0.87 18.42
C TRP A 252 1.66 -1.47 17.64
N LYS A 253 1.44 -1.71 16.34
CA LYS A 253 2.42 -2.26 15.42
C LYS A 253 2.99 -1.17 14.51
N PRO A 254 4.32 -0.95 14.49
CA PRO A 254 4.94 0.00 13.58
C PRO A 254 4.68 -0.35 12.12
N TYR A 255 4.27 0.65 11.33
CA TYR A 255 3.81 0.46 9.96
C TYR A 255 4.56 1.31 8.95
N VAL A 256 4.72 2.62 9.19
CA VAL A 256 5.45 3.54 8.30
C VAL A 256 6.22 4.58 9.09
N SER A 257 7.38 5.01 8.58
CA SER A 257 8.13 6.12 9.16
C SER A 257 7.41 7.45 8.91
N LYS A 258 7.45 8.37 9.87
CA LYS A 258 6.93 9.74 9.71
C LYS A 258 7.92 10.74 10.31
N GLN A 259 7.83 12.00 9.91
CA GLN A 259 8.68 13.05 10.43
C GLN A 259 7.94 13.85 11.50
N ASN A 260 8.59 14.00 12.66
CA ASN A 260 8.36 15.05 13.67
C ASN A 260 6.91 15.31 14.10
N ILE A 261 6.09 14.25 14.17
CA ILE A 261 4.72 14.34 14.66
C ILE A 261 4.50 13.21 15.66
N MET A 262 3.91 13.54 16.80
CA MET A 262 3.56 12.62 17.86
C MET A 262 2.13 12.93 18.32
N ASP A 263 1.33 11.89 18.53
CA ASP A 263 -0.04 12.04 19.02
C ASP A 263 -0.06 12.12 20.56
N THR A 264 -1.14 12.69 21.10
CA THR A 264 -1.42 12.71 22.54
C THR A 264 -2.05 11.39 23.00
N ILE A 265 -1.90 11.07 24.29
CA ILE A 265 -2.55 9.90 24.93
C ILE A 265 -4.06 9.88 24.65
N LYS A 266 -4.74 11.03 24.71
CA LYS A 266 -6.17 11.15 24.42
C LYS A 266 -6.51 10.69 23.01
N THR A 267 -5.77 11.16 22.01
CA THR A 267 -5.95 10.78 20.60
C THR A 267 -5.72 9.29 20.39
N ILE A 268 -4.69 8.74 21.03
CA ILE A 268 -4.36 7.31 20.95
C ILE A 268 -5.53 6.48 21.47
N HIS A 269 -6.04 6.75 22.67
CA HIS A 269 -7.16 5.99 23.23
C HIS A 269 -8.46 6.08 22.42
N ILE A 270 -8.74 7.22 21.78
CA ILE A 270 -9.88 7.36 20.87
C ILE A 270 -9.70 6.41 19.67
N LYS A 271 -8.50 6.35 19.09
CA LYS A 271 -8.21 5.47 17.95
C LYS A 271 -8.17 3.99 18.33
N GLU A 272 -7.71 3.62 19.52
CA GLU A 272 -7.81 2.24 20.03
C GLU A 272 -9.26 1.78 20.08
N LYS A 273 -10.14 2.57 20.71
CA LYS A 273 -11.57 2.26 20.81
C LYS A 273 -12.21 2.14 19.42
N LYS A 274 -11.84 3.03 18.50
CA LYS A 274 -12.32 2.98 17.12
C LYS A 274 -11.87 1.70 16.40
N ASN A 275 -10.61 1.28 16.59
CA ASN A 275 -10.07 0.07 15.99
C ASN A 275 -10.69 -1.21 16.57
N ILE A 276 -11.04 -1.22 17.86
CA ILE A 276 -11.74 -2.35 18.49
C ILE A 276 -13.16 -2.53 17.93
N ALA A 277 -13.77 -1.45 17.45
CA ALA A 277 -15.10 -1.46 16.85
C ALA A 277 -15.13 -1.85 15.36
N LEU A 278 -13.96 -2.11 14.75
CA LEU A 278 -13.80 -2.60 13.37
C LEU A 278 -13.72 -4.13 13.33
#